data_AF-A0A7S3SY68-F1
#
_entry.id   AF-A0A7S3SY68-F1
#
_cell.length_a   1.000
_cell.length_b   1.000
_cell.length_c   1.000
_cell.angle_alpha   90.00
_cell.angle_beta   90.00
_cell.angle_gamma   90.00
#
_symmetry.space_group_name_H-M   'P 1'
#
loop_
_entity.id
_entity.type
_entity.pdbx_description
1 polymer ?
#
loop_
_entity_poly.entity_id
_entity_poly.type
_entity_poly.pdbx_seq_one_letter_code
_entity_poly.pdbx_strand_id
1 'polypeptide(L)'
;SASRQPLARCHLAATSVALARQMAEAEEARLRRVIAAGARAAARLDTSSTSAKLKQAAGRVAAGATAQHDLALLCSRQGRGSEADRLLRALGMRHRLSVSIFAPPSTATPSPAGLCGAPIVLDGVLPPAVIAGLQRALRPGAAFWEEHGYPTPCFFSYRHDLTASKPPLLLVEQAARLLQPLMERHAADLYPGGGGGDGSAAPRLRTVEWWAHTRSSRRAHHQLHFDLDEATLLSGGGTRHPLVSSVLYLGGRKAAPTMVTTQTLASGSGDAAAEASAFLVRPKEGRLLLFRGDVLHGARRAPPVLVPAASA
;
A
#
# COMPACT_ATOMS: atom_id res chain seq x y z
N SER A 1 46.08 25.73 -9.78
CA SER A 1 45.83 24.76 -8.68
C SER A 1 44.51 24.06 -8.95
N ALA A 2 44.55 22.92 -9.62
CA ALA A 2 43.38 22.13 -10.00
C ALA A 2 43.68 20.64 -9.76
N SER A 3 42.64 19.87 -9.45
CA SER A 3 42.63 18.40 -9.31
C SER A 3 42.99 17.81 -7.94
N ARG A 4 42.01 17.76 -7.01
CA ARG A 4 41.97 16.76 -5.90
C ARG A 4 40.55 16.30 -5.47
N GLN A 5 39.47 16.60 -6.22
CA GLN A 5 38.09 16.26 -5.80
C GLN A 5 37.38 15.01 -6.39
N PRO A 6 37.88 14.25 -7.38
CA PRO A 6 37.15 13.07 -7.88
C PRO A 6 37.31 11.81 -7.01
N LEU A 7 38.44 11.62 -6.32
CA LEU A 7 38.74 10.38 -5.59
C LEU A 7 37.90 10.19 -4.31
N ALA A 8 37.61 11.28 -3.58
CA ALA A 8 36.83 11.21 -2.33
C ALA A 8 35.36 10.80 -2.57
N ARG A 9 34.75 11.27 -3.67
CA ARG A 9 33.37 10.90 -4.04
C ARG A 9 33.26 9.43 -4.49
N CYS A 10 34.24 8.93 -5.23
CA CYS A 10 34.28 7.53 -5.63
C CYS A 10 34.44 6.59 -4.43
N HIS A 11 35.27 6.94 -3.45
CA HIS A 11 35.43 6.14 -2.23
C HIS A 11 34.15 6.10 -1.38
N LEU A 12 33.47 7.25 -1.17
CA LEU A 12 32.22 7.29 -0.42
C LEU A 12 31.09 6.47 -1.09
N ALA A 13 31.00 6.51 -2.41
CA ALA A 13 30.05 5.69 -3.16
C ALA A 13 30.37 4.19 -3.06
N ALA A 14 31.65 3.80 -3.18
CA ALA A 14 32.07 2.41 -3.07
C ALA A 14 31.83 1.83 -1.66
N THR A 15 32.12 2.60 -0.60
CA THR A 15 31.85 2.20 0.79
C THR A 15 30.35 2.04 1.07
N SER A 16 29.51 2.92 0.49
CA SER A 16 28.06 2.82 0.58
C SER A 16 27.50 1.55 -0.10
N VAL A 17 28.02 1.19 -1.27
CA VAL A 17 27.63 -0.03 -2.00
C VAL A 17 28.08 -1.30 -1.26
N ALA A 18 29.28 -1.30 -0.69
CA ALA A 18 29.78 -2.44 0.09
C ALA A 18 28.94 -2.69 1.36
N LEU A 19 28.58 -1.62 2.08
CA LEU A 19 27.72 -1.70 3.26
C LEU A 19 26.30 -2.17 2.90
N ALA A 20 25.75 -1.64 1.80
CA ALA A 20 24.45 -2.08 1.25
C ALA A 20 24.41 -3.58 0.99
N ARG A 21 25.49 -4.10 0.40
CA ARG A 21 25.64 -5.51 0.08
C ARG A 21 25.73 -6.38 1.35
N GLN A 22 26.56 -5.99 2.32
CA GLN A 22 26.67 -6.71 3.60
C GLN A 22 25.32 -6.76 4.35
N MET A 23 24.58 -5.65 4.36
CA MET A 23 23.25 -5.62 4.99
C MET A 23 22.24 -6.53 4.26
N ALA A 24 22.29 -6.57 2.93
CA ALA A 24 21.42 -7.45 2.14
C ALA A 24 21.76 -8.94 2.38
N GLU A 25 23.05 -9.28 2.46
CA GLU A 25 23.52 -10.64 2.77
C GLU A 25 23.11 -11.07 4.19
N ALA A 26 23.25 -10.17 5.17
CA ALA A 26 22.82 -10.42 6.55
C ALA A 26 21.30 -10.63 6.65
N GLU A 27 20.51 -9.84 5.92
CA GLU A 27 19.06 -9.97 5.88
C GLU A 27 18.63 -11.26 5.16
N GLU A 28 19.27 -11.61 4.04
CA GLU A 28 19.03 -12.89 3.36
C GLU A 28 19.30 -14.08 4.30
N ALA A 29 20.44 -14.08 4.99
CA ALA A 29 20.78 -15.12 5.95
C ALA A 29 19.74 -15.20 7.09
N ARG A 30 19.26 -14.05 7.58
CA ARG A 30 18.19 -13.98 8.59
C ARG A 30 16.89 -14.59 8.07
N LEU A 31 16.46 -14.21 6.87
CA LEU A 31 15.22 -14.71 6.26
C LEU A 31 15.28 -16.22 6.04
N ARG A 32 16.39 -16.75 5.49
CA ARG A 32 16.60 -18.19 5.31
C ARG A 32 16.51 -18.98 6.62
N ARG A 33 17.06 -18.44 7.72
CA ARG A 33 16.92 -19.06 9.05
C ARG A 33 15.48 -19.15 9.50
N VAL A 34 14.68 -18.09 9.29
CA VAL A 34 13.26 -18.06 9.67
C VAL A 34 12.43 -19.02 8.82
N ILE A 35 12.68 -19.09 7.51
CA ILE A 35 12.05 -20.05 6.59
C ILE A 35 12.31 -21.48 7.07
N ALA A 36 13.56 -21.82 7.36
CA ALA A 36 13.93 -23.15 7.83
C ALA A 36 13.27 -23.48 9.19
N ALA A 37 13.14 -22.50 10.09
CA ALA A 37 12.44 -22.68 11.36
C ALA A 37 10.93 -22.94 11.16
N GLY A 38 10.30 -22.23 10.22
CA GLY A 38 8.90 -22.45 9.85
C GLY A 38 8.65 -23.82 9.23
N ALA A 39 9.51 -24.27 8.31
CA ALA A 39 9.43 -25.59 7.71
C ALA A 39 9.58 -26.72 8.76
N ARG A 40 10.52 -26.59 9.70
CA ARG A 40 10.65 -27.52 10.83
C ARG A 40 9.43 -27.52 11.75
N ALA A 41 8.77 -26.38 11.92
CA ALA A 41 7.55 -26.29 12.72
C ALA A 41 6.37 -26.98 12.02
N ALA A 42 6.24 -26.79 10.69
CA ALA A 42 5.22 -27.46 9.89
C ALA A 42 5.35 -28.98 9.93
N ALA A 43 6.57 -29.51 9.79
CA ALA A 43 6.84 -30.94 9.85
C ALA A 43 6.59 -31.57 11.23
N ARG A 44 6.43 -30.76 12.29
CA ARG A 44 6.18 -31.19 13.67
C ARG A 44 4.74 -30.95 14.13
N LEU A 45 3.86 -30.47 13.24
CA LEU A 45 2.43 -30.38 13.52
C LEU A 45 1.84 -31.79 13.49
N ASP A 46 2.05 -32.52 14.58
CA ASP A 46 1.39 -33.78 14.86
C ASP A 46 0.06 -33.51 15.60
N THR A 47 -0.98 -34.29 15.30
CA THR A 47 -2.36 -34.08 15.79
C THR A 47 -2.53 -34.37 17.29
N SER A 48 -1.49 -34.88 17.94
CA SER A 48 -1.45 -35.23 19.38
C SER A 48 -1.03 -34.09 20.32
N SER A 49 -0.74 -32.89 19.81
CA SER A 49 -0.14 -31.80 20.59
C SER A 49 -1.14 -30.88 21.32
N THR A 50 -0.75 -30.35 22.47
CA THR A 50 -1.55 -29.37 23.24
C THR A 50 -1.82 -28.08 22.44
N SER A 51 -2.98 -27.45 22.67
CA SER A 51 -3.42 -26.20 22.00
C SER A 51 -2.35 -25.08 21.99
N ALA A 52 -1.60 -24.89 23.08
CA ALA A 52 -0.54 -23.88 23.15
C ALA A 52 0.65 -24.18 22.22
N LYS A 53 1.07 -25.46 22.11
CA LYS A 53 2.14 -25.90 21.21
C LYS A 53 1.72 -25.78 19.75
N LEU A 54 0.46 -26.11 19.44
CA LEU A 54 -0.13 -25.92 18.11
C LEU A 54 -0.15 -24.44 17.71
N LYS A 55 -0.58 -23.55 18.60
CA LYS A 55 -0.59 -22.09 18.36
C LYS A 55 0.81 -21.54 18.12
N GLN A 56 1.81 -21.99 18.90
CA GLN A 56 3.20 -21.58 18.72
C GLN A 56 3.78 -22.11 17.39
N ALA A 57 3.51 -23.37 17.04
CA ALA A 57 3.95 -23.98 15.79
C ALA A 57 3.32 -23.26 14.59
N ALA A 58 2.01 -23.02 14.61
CA ALA A 58 1.30 -22.24 13.59
C ALA A 58 1.88 -20.83 13.42
N GLY A 59 2.21 -20.15 14.52
CA GLY A 59 2.89 -18.85 14.48
C GLY A 59 4.26 -18.90 13.78
N ARG A 60 5.04 -19.97 13.99
CA ARG A 60 6.33 -20.18 13.30
C ARG A 60 6.16 -20.51 11.82
N VAL A 61 5.14 -21.29 11.45
CA VAL A 61 4.80 -21.57 10.05
C VAL A 61 4.45 -20.27 9.33
N ALA A 62 3.57 -19.44 9.91
CA ALA A 62 3.19 -18.14 9.36
C ALA A 62 4.40 -17.19 9.21
N ALA A 63 5.29 -17.17 10.21
CA ALA A 63 6.52 -16.40 10.14
C ALA A 63 7.47 -16.89 9.03
N GLY A 64 7.56 -18.21 8.82
CA GLY A 64 8.32 -18.81 7.72
C GLY A 64 7.78 -18.40 6.35
N ALA A 65 6.47 -18.45 6.16
CA ALA A 65 5.82 -18.03 4.92
C ALA A 65 6.04 -16.54 4.62
N THR A 66 5.95 -15.69 5.65
CA THR A 66 6.25 -14.25 5.53
C THR A 66 7.72 -14.03 5.14
N ALA A 67 8.66 -14.71 5.81
CA ALA A 67 10.08 -14.59 5.49
C ALA A 67 10.42 -15.09 4.08
N GLN A 68 9.72 -16.11 3.59
CA GLN A 68 9.86 -16.61 2.22
C GLN A 68 9.40 -15.57 1.19
N HIS A 69 8.25 -14.92 1.43
CA HIS A 69 7.78 -13.83 0.59
C HIS A 69 8.76 -12.64 0.61
N ASP A 70 9.27 -12.26 1.79
CA ASP A 70 10.24 -11.17 1.92
C ASP A 70 11.57 -11.48 1.20
N LEU A 71 12.04 -12.74 1.26
CA LEU A 71 13.22 -13.17 0.53
C LEU A 71 13.00 -13.10 -0.99
N ALA A 72 11.82 -13.47 -1.48
CA ALA A 72 11.48 -13.33 -2.88
C ALA A 72 11.50 -11.87 -3.36
N LEU A 73 11.04 -10.94 -2.53
CA LEU A 73 11.14 -9.50 -2.83
C LEU A 73 12.61 -9.06 -2.88
N LEU A 74 13.44 -9.52 -1.94
CA LEU A 74 14.88 -9.22 -1.95
C LEU A 74 15.56 -9.75 -3.23
N CYS A 75 15.30 -11.00 -3.60
CA CYS A 75 15.79 -11.59 -4.85
C CYS A 75 15.33 -10.80 -6.07
N SER A 76 14.05 -10.40 -6.13
CA SER A 76 13.50 -9.62 -7.25
C SER A 76 14.25 -8.29 -7.47
N ARG A 77 14.60 -7.59 -6.37
CA ARG A 77 15.38 -6.34 -6.44
C ARG A 77 16.80 -6.53 -6.96
N GLN A 78 17.41 -7.67 -6.63
CA GLN A 78 18.77 -8.00 -7.02
C GLN A 78 18.85 -8.56 -8.44
N GLY A 79 17.74 -8.57 -9.19
CA GLY A 79 17.67 -9.18 -10.52
C GLY A 79 17.64 -10.71 -10.49
N ARG A 80 17.54 -11.34 -9.31
CA ARG A 80 17.45 -12.81 -9.13
C ARG A 80 16.02 -13.31 -9.35
N GLY A 81 15.46 -13.02 -10.53
CA GLY A 81 14.06 -13.30 -10.88
C GLY A 81 13.68 -14.77 -10.71
N SER A 82 14.48 -15.69 -11.23
CA SER A 82 14.20 -17.13 -11.16
C SER A 82 14.13 -17.66 -9.72
N GLU A 83 14.91 -17.09 -8.81
CA GLU A 83 14.88 -17.47 -7.41
C GLU A 83 13.65 -16.89 -6.69
N ALA A 84 13.32 -15.63 -6.98
CA ALA A 84 12.08 -15.03 -6.51
C ALA A 84 10.86 -15.85 -6.95
N ASP A 85 10.81 -16.27 -8.22
CA ASP A 85 9.70 -17.06 -8.75
C ASP A 85 9.58 -18.41 -8.06
N ARG A 86 10.71 -19.11 -7.78
CA ARG A 86 10.69 -20.37 -7.01
C ARG A 86 10.12 -20.17 -5.61
N LEU A 87 10.56 -19.13 -4.90
CA LEU A 87 10.11 -18.83 -3.55
C LEU A 87 8.61 -18.48 -3.52
N LEU A 88 8.12 -17.71 -4.50
CA LEU A 88 6.71 -17.32 -4.60
C LEU A 88 5.81 -18.48 -5.03
N ARG A 89 6.24 -19.31 -5.99
CA ARG A 89 5.50 -20.52 -6.39
C ARG A 89 5.32 -21.50 -5.25
N ALA A 90 6.34 -21.66 -4.39
CA ALA A 90 6.24 -22.47 -3.19
C ALA A 90 5.25 -21.91 -2.14
N LEU A 91 4.82 -20.65 -2.27
CA LEU A 91 3.72 -20.05 -1.49
C LEU A 91 2.37 -20.09 -2.23
N GLY A 92 2.29 -20.77 -3.38
CA GLY A 92 1.08 -20.83 -4.21
C GLY A 92 0.82 -19.58 -5.06
N MET A 93 1.77 -18.65 -5.15
CA MET A 93 1.59 -17.43 -5.94
C MET A 93 1.85 -17.70 -7.42
N ARG A 94 0.96 -17.19 -8.29
CA ARG A 94 1.03 -17.34 -9.74
C ARG A 94 1.71 -16.16 -10.44
N HIS A 95 1.55 -14.97 -9.88
CA HIS A 95 2.09 -13.72 -10.43
C HIS A 95 3.00 -13.06 -9.42
N ARG A 96 4.00 -12.33 -9.92
CA ARG A 96 4.84 -11.45 -9.11
C ARG A 96 4.85 -10.05 -9.69
N LEU A 97 5.21 -9.10 -8.85
CA LEU A 97 5.42 -7.72 -9.30
C LEU A 97 6.64 -7.65 -10.23
N SER A 98 6.52 -6.82 -11.27
CA SER A 98 7.62 -6.51 -12.17
C SER A 98 8.80 -5.93 -11.40
N VAL A 99 10.04 -6.23 -11.82
CA VAL A 99 11.24 -5.67 -11.17
C VAL A 99 11.31 -4.14 -11.25
N SER A 100 10.62 -3.54 -12.23
CA SER A 100 10.57 -2.09 -12.44
C SER A 100 9.96 -1.34 -11.26
N ILE A 101 9.12 -1.98 -10.43
CA ILE A 101 8.55 -1.33 -9.24
C ILE A 101 9.62 -0.97 -8.19
N PHE A 102 10.78 -1.63 -8.25
CA PHE A 102 11.90 -1.39 -7.35
C PHE A 102 12.92 -0.42 -7.94
N ALA A 103 12.79 -0.07 -9.23
CA ALA A 103 13.63 0.91 -9.86
C ALA A 103 13.38 2.30 -9.23
N PRO A 104 14.39 3.20 -9.24
CA PRO A 104 14.12 4.59 -8.97
C PRO A 104 13.01 5.11 -9.90
N PRO A 105 12.16 6.04 -9.43
CA PRO A 105 11.11 6.59 -10.27
C PRO A 105 11.72 7.14 -11.55
N SER A 106 11.17 6.73 -12.69
CA SER A 106 11.61 7.27 -13.97
C SER A 106 11.44 8.79 -13.96
N THR A 107 12.48 9.51 -14.36
CA THR A 107 12.40 10.96 -14.62
C THR A 107 11.76 11.25 -15.97
N ALA A 108 11.39 10.23 -16.74
CA ALA A 108 10.69 10.41 -17.98
C ALA A 108 9.32 11.04 -17.70
N THR A 109 9.06 12.17 -18.35
CA THR A 109 7.73 12.77 -18.38
C THR A 109 6.77 11.74 -18.98
N PRO A 110 5.75 11.27 -18.24
CA PRO A 110 4.76 10.36 -18.80
C PRO A 110 4.10 11.03 -20.01
N SER A 111 3.92 10.26 -21.09
CA SER A 111 3.16 10.73 -22.26
C SER A 111 1.77 11.18 -21.81
N PRO A 112 1.21 12.30 -22.34
CA PRO A 112 -0.13 12.77 -21.99
C PRO A 112 -1.23 11.70 -22.11
N ALA A 113 -1.09 10.78 -23.07
CA ALA A 113 -2.01 9.65 -23.24
C ALA A 113 -1.96 8.63 -22.08
N GLY A 114 -0.82 8.52 -21.38
CA GLY A 114 -0.63 7.64 -20.23
C GLY A 114 -1.06 8.23 -18.88
N LEU A 115 -1.55 9.48 -18.87
CA LEU A 115 -2.07 10.16 -17.68
C LEU A 115 -3.60 10.08 -17.56
N CYS A 116 -4.27 9.56 -18.60
CA CYS A 116 -5.71 9.35 -18.61
C CYS A 116 -6.10 8.34 -17.53
N GLY A 117 -6.93 8.73 -16.55
CA GLY A 117 -7.29 7.88 -15.41
C GLY A 117 -6.16 7.68 -14.39
N ALA A 118 -5.11 8.51 -14.45
CA ALA A 118 -4.05 8.49 -13.46
C ALA A 118 -4.56 8.96 -12.08
N PRO A 119 -3.96 8.47 -10.99
CA PRO A 119 -4.28 8.94 -9.66
C PRO A 119 -3.97 10.43 -9.49
N ILE A 120 -4.83 11.13 -8.76
CA ILE A 120 -4.72 12.55 -8.46
C ILE A 120 -4.13 12.72 -7.07
N VAL A 121 -3.10 13.54 -6.94
CA VAL A 121 -2.39 13.79 -5.68
C VAL A 121 -2.50 15.25 -5.31
N LEU A 122 -3.07 15.53 -4.15
CA LEU A 122 -3.35 16.87 -3.66
C LEU A 122 -2.75 17.06 -2.27
N ASP A 123 -2.06 18.17 -2.07
CA ASP A 123 -1.49 18.55 -0.77
C ASP A 123 -2.27 19.73 -0.19
N GLY A 124 -2.47 19.75 1.14
CA GLY A 124 -3.07 20.90 1.82
C GLY A 124 -4.57 21.10 1.57
N VAL A 125 -5.30 20.02 1.25
CA VAL A 125 -6.73 20.07 0.92
C VAL A 125 -7.66 20.24 2.12
N LEU A 126 -7.18 19.91 3.33
CA LEU A 126 -7.95 20.02 4.57
C LEU A 126 -7.35 21.09 5.48
N PRO A 127 -8.16 21.83 6.26
CA PRO A 127 -7.67 22.77 7.25
C PRO A 127 -6.71 22.09 8.24
N PRO A 128 -5.62 22.75 8.66
CA PRO A 128 -4.65 22.18 9.61
C PRO A 128 -5.29 21.68 10.91
N ALA A 129 -6.33 22.35 11.40
CA ALA A 129 -7.06 21.95 12.60
C ALA A 129 -7.77 20.59 12.44
N VAL A 130 -8.33 20.31 11.26
CA VAL A 130 -8.97 19.01 10.95
C VAL A 130 -7.91 17.92 10.90
N ILE A 131 -6.79 18.15 10.22
CA ILE A 131 -5.66 17.20 10.17
C ILE A 131 -5.12 16.91 11.57
N ALA A 132 -4.86 17.93 12.39
CA ALA A 132 -4.37 17.76 13.75
C ALA A 132 -5.37 17.00 14.64
N GLY A 133 -6.67 17.26 14.45
CA GLY A 133 -7.74 16.53 15.12
C GLY A 133 -7.73 15.04 14.76
N LEU A 134 -7.69 14.72 13.47
CA LEU A 134 -7.62 13.33 12.97
C LEU A 134 -6.35 12.62 13.45
N GLN A 135 -5.19 13.30 13.40
CA GLN A 135 -3.93 12.75 13.89
C GLN A 135 -4.00 12.41 15.38
N ARG A 136 -4.60 13.28 16.20
CA ARG A 136 -4.77 13.02 17.64
C ARG A 136 -5.74 11.86 17.89
N ALA A 137 -6.84 11.78 17.15
CA ALA A 137 -7.83 10.72 17.28
C ALA A 137 -7.29 9.34 16.81
N LEU A 138 -6.38 9.34 15.82
CA LEU A 138 -5.86 8.12 15.18
C LEU A 138 -4.35 7.92 15.44
N ARG A 139 -3.75 8.60 16.42
CA ARG A 139 -2.33 8.41 16.76
C ARG A 139 -2.07 6.98 17.25
N PRO A 140 -0.84 6.46 17.12
CA PRO A 140 -0.47 5.22 17.80
C PRO A 140 -0.83 5.30 19.30
N GLY A 141 -1.56 4.29 19.80
CA GLY A 141 -2.01 4.25 21.19
C GLY A 141 -3.28 5.06 21.50
N ALA A 142 -3.97 5.63 20.50
CA ALA A 142 -5.31 6.17 20.71
C ALA A 142 -6.32 5.06 21.05
N ALA A 143 -7.33 5.39 21.86
CA ALA A 143 -8.40 4.48 22.28
C ALA A 143 -9.10 3.79 21.10
N PHE A 144 -9.24 4.51 19.97
CA PHE A 144 -9.74 3.96 18.71
C PHE A 144 -9.12 2.59 18.37
N TRP A 145 -7.82 2.39 18.55
CA TRP A 145 -7.20 1.12 18.18
C TRP A 145 -7.54 0.00 19.16
N GLU A 146 -7.54 0.29 20.46
CA GLU A 146 -7.85 -0.69 21.51
C GLU A 146 -9.32 -1.12 21.45
N GLU A 147 -10.23 -0.16 21.31
CA GLU A 147 -11.68 -0.39 21.19
C GLU A 147 -12.04 -1.24 19.97
N HIS A 148 -11.24 -1.19 18.90
CA HIS A 148 -11.42 -1.99 17.69
C HIS A 148 -10.61 -3.29 17.69
N GLY A 149 -9.91 -3.61 18.78
CA GLY A 149 -9.03 -4.78 18.88
C GLY A 149 -7.92 -4.76 17.82
N TYR A 150 -7.49 -3.57 17.39
CA TYR A 150 -6.51 -3.41 16.31
C TYR A 150 -5.07 -3.61 16.84
N PRO A 151 -4.21 -4.41 16.18
CA PRO A 151 -4.43 -5.05 14.88
C PRO A 151 -5.37 -6.27 14.97
N THR A 152 -6.36 -6.29 14.08
CA THR A 152 -7.38 -7.34 14.00
C THR A 152 -7.29 -8.09 12.65
N PRO A 153 -7.61 -9.40 12.61
CA PRO A 153 -7.78 -10.12 11.34
C PRO A 153 -9.11 -9.80 10.65
N CYS A 154 -10.05 -9.15 11.34
CA CYS A 154 -11.36 -8.79 10.81
C CYS A 154 -11.30 -7.42 10.13
N PHE A 155 -12.01 -7.26 9.02
CA PHE A 155 -12.25 -5.95 8.42
C PHE A 155 -13.36 -5.23 9.21
N PHE A 156 -13.20 -3.93 9.38
CA PHE A 156 -14.24 -3.05 9.88
C PHE A 156 -14.12 -1.69 9.19
N SER A 157 -15.27 -1.08 8.95
CA SER A 157 -15.40 0.21 8.29
C SER A 157 -16.65 0.92 8.80
N TYR A 158 -16.75 2.21 8.50
CA TYR A 158 -17.92 3.01 8.80
C TYR A 158 -18.44 3.68 7.55
N ARG A 159 -19.75 3.62 7.38
CA ARG A 159 -20.45 4.24 6.26
C ARG A 159 -21.21 5.47 6.74
N HIS A 160 -21.06 6.57 6.02
CA HIS A 160 -21.72 7.84 6.29
C HIS A 160 -22.51 8.31 5.08
N ASP A 161 -23.68 8.93 5.32
CA ASP A 161 -24.48 9.62 4.33
C ASP A 161 -23.97 11.06 4.16
N LEU A 162 -23.44 11.37 2.98
CA LEU A 162 -22.94 12.70 2.63
C LEU A 162 -24.06 13.68 2.24
N THR A 163 -25.28 13.17 2.01
CA THR A 163 -26.46 13.99 1.66
C THR A 163 -27.24 14.47 2.87
N ALA A 164 -26.95 13.96 4.07
CA ALA A 164 -27.64 14.34 5.29
C ALA A 164 -27.52 15.85 5.57
N SER A 165 -28.62 16.50 5.93
CA SER A 165 -28.67 17.94 6.25
C SER A 165 -28.09 18.28 7.62
N LYS A 166 -27.96 17.29 8.51
CA LYS A 166 -27.44 17.48 9.87
C LYS A 166 -25.93 17.79 9.83
N PRO A 167 -25.44 18.66 10.73
CA PRO A 167 -24.01 18.93 10.83
C PRO A 167 -23.25 17.66 11.25
N PRO A 168 -22.03 17.45 10.74
CA PRO A 168 -21.20 16.30 11.09
C PRO A 168 -20.77 16.36 12.56
N LEU A 169 -20.98 15.27 13.27
CA LEU A 169 -20.62 15.15 14.70
C LEU A 169 -19.18 14.67 14.87
N LEU A 170 -18.70 13.86 13.91
CA LEU A 170 -17.37 13.27 13.95
C LEU A 170 -16.38 14.06 13.08
N LEU A 171 -15.12 14.13 13.50
CA LEU A 171 -14.05 14.77 12.71
C LEU A 171 -13.87 14.12 11.34
N VAL A 172 -14.10 12.80 11.22
CA VAL A 172 -14.01 12.10 9.94
C VAL A 172 -15.16 12.48 9.01
N GLU A 173 -16.37 12.66 9.54
CA GLU A 173 -17.51 13.16 8.76
C GLU A 173 -17.26 14.60 8.27
N GLN A 174 -16.70 15.45 9.13
CA GLN A 174 -16.28 16.80 8.76
C GLN A 174 -15.27 16.76 7.61
N ALA A 175 -14.22 15.93 7.73
CA ALA A 175 -13.24 15.75 6.67
C ALA A 175 -13.87 15.24 5.38
N ALA A 176 -14.75 14.24 5.44
CA ALA A 176 -15.42 13.69 4.27
C ALA A 176 -16.29 14.73 3.55
N ARG A 177 -17.05 15.54 4.29
CA ARG A 177 -17.85 16.64 3.71
C ARG A 177 -17.00 17.73 3.07
N LEU A 178 -15.85 18.06 3.66
CA LEU A 178 -14.90 19.03 3.08
C LEU A 178 -14.26 18.49 1.79
N LEU A 179 -14.00 17.18 1.73
CA LEU A 179 -13.40 16.54 0.56
C LEU A 179 -14.41 16.22 -0.55
N GLN A 180 -15.69 16.08 -0.23
CA GLN A 180 -16.73 15.67 -1.17
C GLN A 180 -16.75 16.53 -2.46
N PRO A 181 -16.85 17.88 -2.43
CA PRO A 181 -16.89 18.67 -3.66
C PRO A 181 -15.62 18.53 -4.50
N LEU A 182 -14.48 18.29 -3.85
CA LEU A 182 -13.21 18.07 -4.53
C LEU A 182 -13.20 16.70 -5.24
N MET A 183 -13.69 15.65 -4.58
CA MET A 183 -13.81 14.31 -5.17
C MET A 183 -14.82 14.29 -6.32
N GLU A 184 -15.96 14.97 -6.18
CA GLU A 184 -16.98 15.09 -7.24
C GLU A 184 -16.41 15.75 -8.49
N ARG A 185 -15.67 16.87 -8.32
CA ARG A 185 -15.00 17.55 -9.44
C ARG A 185 -14.00 16.65 -10.17
N HIS A 186 -13.22 15.89 -9.42
CA HIS A 186 -12.18 15.03 -9.99
C HIS A 186 -12.67 13.66 -10.44
N ALA A 187 -13.91 13.28 -10.16
CA ALA A 187 -14.47 12.01 -10.61
C ALA A 187 -14.48 11.93 -12.15
N ALA A 188 -14.73 13.04 -12.85
CA ALA A 188 -14.68 13.08 -14.31
C ALA A 188 -13.26 12.81 -14.86
N ASP A 189 -12.24 13.40 -14.23
CA ASP A 189 -10.83 13.23 -14.62
C ASP A 189 -10.35 11.77 -14.48
N LEU A 190 -10.92 11.04 -13.52
CA LEU A 190 -10.58 9.65 -13.23
C LEU A 190 -11.20 8.66 -14.24
N TYR A 191 -12.29 9.02 -14.92
CA TYR A 191 -13.00 8.14 -15.87
C TYR A 191 -12.97 8.68 -17.30
N PRO A 192 -11.81 8.67 -17.97
CA PRO A 192 -11.73 9.12 -19.35
C PRO A 192 -12.53 8.19 -20.29
N GLY A 193 -13.38 8.77 -21.13
CA GLY A 193 -14.26 8.05 -22.06
C GLY A 193 -15.63 7.65 -21.51
N GLY A 194 -15.87 7.83 -20.20
CA GLY A 194 -17.18 7.64 -19.57
C GLY A 194 -18.07 8.88 -19.72
N GLY A 195 -18.50 9.21 -20.94
CA GLY A 195 -19.67 10.07 -21.20
C GLY A 195 -19.65 11.52 -20.69
N GLY A 196 -18.58 12.03 -20.07
CA GLY A 196 -18.51 13.42 -19.58
C GLY A 196 -18.35 14.50 -20.66
N GLY A 197 -18.38 14.12 -21.94
CA GLY A 197 -18.29 15.04 -23.08
C GLY A 197 -19.62 15.70 -23.46
N ASP A 198 -20.72 15.37 -22.79
CA ASP A 198 -22.06 15.92 -23.10
C ASP A 198 -22.48 17.10 -22.22
N GLY A 199 -21.62 17.56 -21.29
CA GLY A 199 -21.99 18.60 -20.30
C GLY A 199 -22.75 18.06 -19.08
N SER A 200 -22.77 16.75 -18.86
CA SER A 200 -23.25 16.07 -17.66
C SER A 200 -22.59 16.64 -16.40
N ALA A 201 -23.43 17.04 -15.44
CA ALA A 201 -22.98 17.53 -14.14
C ALA A 201 -22.12 16.49 -13.42
N ALA A 202 -21.08 16.95 -12.71
CA ALA A 202 -20.22 16.09 -11.92
C ALA A 202 -21.04 15.12 -11.03
N PRO A 203 -20.68 13.82 -10.99
CA PRO A 203 -21.47 12.84 -10.27
C PRO A 203 -21.49 13.19 -8.79
N ARG A 204 -22.70 13.27 -8.22
CA ARG A 204 -22.88 13.60 -6.80
C ARG A 204 -22.59 12.37 -5.94
N LEU A 205 -21.60 12.47 -5.06
CA LEU A 205 -21.28 11.43 -4.10
C LEU A 205 -22.33 11.44 -2.99
N ARG A 206 -22.93 10.27 -2.70
CA ARG A 206 -24.01 10.14 -1.71
C ARG A 206 -23.55 9.54 -0.40
N THR A 207 -22.56 8.67 -0.47
CA THR A 207 -22.05 7.94 0.69
C THR A 207 -20.54 7.94 0.67
N VAL A 208 -19.96 7.81 1.84
CA VAL A 208 -18.54 7.50 2.02
C VAL A 208 -18.42 6.33 2.96
N GLU A 209 -17.46 5.46 2.68
CA GLU A 209 -17.02 4.43 3.61
C GLU A 209 -15.57 4.70 3.97
N TRP A 210 -15.23 4.58 5.25
CA TRP A 210 -13.87 4.81 5.71
C TRP A 210 -13.45 3.81 6.79
N TRP A 211 -12.15 3.58 6.83
CA TRP A 211 -11.45 2.85 7.87
C TRP A 211 -10.06 3.49 8.03
N ALA A 212 -9.35 3.12 9.09
CA ALA A 212 -8.02 3.64 9.37
C ALA A 212 -7.02 2.52 9.64
N HIS A 213 -5.77 2.76 9.27
CA HIS A 213 -4.66 1.87 9.56
C HIS A 213 -3.51 2.60 10.23
N THR A 214 -3.11 2.11 11.40
CA THR A 214 -1.77 2.34 11.93
C THR A 214 -0.91 1.12 11.64
N ARG A 215 0.19 1.29 10.90
CA ARG A 215 1.11 0.18 10.59
C ARG A 215 2.52 0.60 10.94
N SER A 216 3.19 -0.20 11.77
CA SER A 216 4.62 -0.02 12.04
C SER A 216 5.44 -0.26 10.77
N SER A 217 6.64 0.29 10.70
CA SER A 217 7.53 0.15 9.54
C SER A 217 7.85 -1.31 9.15
N ARG A 218 7.69 -2.27 10.09
CA ARG A 218 7.88 -3.71 9.86
C ARG A 218 6.65 -4.42 9.28
N ARG A 219 5.47 -3.82 9.35
CA ARG A 219 4.20 -4.35 8.79
C ARG A 219 3.51 -3.35 7.87
N ALA A 220 4.28 -2.46 7.24
CA ALA A 220 3.78 -1.36 6.42
C ALA A 220 3.12 -1.79 5.11
N HIS A 221 3.03 -3.11 4.84
CA HIS A 221 2.36 -3.63 3.66
C HIS A 221 0.85 -3.70 3.89
N HIS A 222 0.12 -3.40 2.85
CA HIS A 222 -1.30 -3.61 2.69
C HIS A 222 -1.49 -4.36 1.37
N GLN A 223 -2.28 -5.44 1.41
CA GLN A 223 -2.41 -6.35 0.29
C GLN A 223 -2.97 -5.61 -0.93
N LEU A 224 -2.63 -6.08 -2.14
CA LEU A 224 -3.30 -5.61 -3.34
C LEU A 224 -4.75 -6.08 -3.33
N HIS A 225 -5.67 -5.16 -3.46
CA HIS A 225 -7.11 -5.43 -3.43
C HIS A 225 -7.87 -4.37 -4.22
N PHE A 226 -9.15 -4.64 -4.46
CA PHE A 226 -10.13 -3.68 -4.93
C PHE A 226 -10.93 -3.20 -3.71
N ASP A 227 -11.27 -1.92 -3.68
CA ASP A 227 -12.25 -1.44 -2.68
C ASP A 227 -13.62 -1.93 -3.12
N LEU A 228 -14.29 -2.69 -2.26
CA LEU A 228 -15.60 -3.25 -2.53
C LEU A 228 -16.61 -2.80 -1.49
N ASP A 229 -17.87 -2.68 -1.90
CA ASP A 229 -18.99 -2.60 -0.97
C ASP A 229 -19.17 -3.98 -0.33
N GLU A 230 -18.45 -4.23 0.76
CA GLU A 230 -18.44 -5.52 1.43
C GLU A 230 -19.83 -5.94 1.91
N ALA A 231 -20.66 -4.99 2.36
CA ALA A 231 -22.01 -5.28 2.80
C ALA A 231 -22.85 -5.87 1.66
N THR A 232 -22.80 -5.27 0.47
CA THR A 232 -23.51 -5.78 -0.71
C THR A 232 -22.91 -7.10 -1.20
N LEU A 233 -21.58 -7.25 -1.15
CA LEU A 233 -20.91 -8.48 -1.55
C LEU A 233 -21.30 -9.66 -0.65
N LEU A 234 -21.26 -9.46 0.67
CA LEU A 234 -21.58 -10.48 1.67
C LEU A 234 -23.07 -10.87 1.65
N SER A 235 -23.96 -9.98 1.23
CA SER A 235 -25.38 -10.28 1.04
C SER A 235 -25.69 -10.92 -0.32
N GLY A 236 -24.68 -11.25 -1.14
CA GLY A 236 -24.87 -11.86 -2.46
C GLY A 236 -25.34 -10.89 -3.56
N GLY A 237 -25.29 -9.57 -3.32
CA GLY A 237 -25.73 -8.54 -4.27
C GLY A 237 -24.74 -8.24 -5.41
N GLY A 238 -23.71 -9.07 -5.56
CA GLY A 238 -22.65 -8.92 -6.55
C GLY A 238 -21.57 -7.91 -6.15
N THR A 239 -20.60 -7.71 -7.04
CA THR A 239 -19.46 -6.84 -6.78
C THR A 239 -19.81 -5.39 -7.11
N ARG A 240 -19.70 -4.51 -6.11
CA ARG A 240 -19.76 -3.06 -6.28
C ARG A 240 -18.50 -2.43 -5.69
N HIS A 241 -18.07 -1.32 -6.26
CA HIS A 241 -16.90 -0.56 -5.82
C HIS A 241 -17.28 0.92 -5.71
N PRO A 242 -16.54 1.75 -4.93
CA PRO A 242 -16.79 3.18 -4.88
C PRO A 242 -16.54 3.83 -6.25
N LEU A 243 -17.12 5.01 -6.49
CA LEU A 243 -16.79 5.79 -7.67
C LEU A 243 -15.37 6.35 -7.57
N VAL A 244 -15.00 6.87 -6.41
CA VAL A 244 -13.66 7.39 -6.11
C VAL A 244 -13.16 6.72 -4.85
N SER A 245 -11.99 6.10 -4.94
CA SER A 245 -11.24 5.63 -3.78
C SER A 245 -10.24 6.71 -3.36
N SER A 246 -9.96 6.78 -2.05
CA SER A 246 -9.06 7.79 -1.52
C SER A 246 -8.18 7.31 -0.37
N VAL A 247 -6.99 7.89 -0.27
CA VAL A 247 -6.08 7.71 0.86
C VAL A 247 -5.67 9.08 1.40
N LEU A 248 -6.05 9.37 2.64
CA LEU A 248 -5.58 10.54 3.38
C LEU A 248 -4.42 10.15 4.30
N TYR A 249 -3.24 10.71 4.04
CA TYR A 249 -2.04 10.40 4.79
C TYR A 249 -1.93 11.28 6.05
N LEU A 250 -2.26 10.72 7.22
CA LEU A 250 -2.12 11.43 8.50
C LEU A 250 -0.68 11.44 9.05
N GLY A 251 0.21 10.65 8.48
CA GLY A 251 1.66 10.66 8.72
C GLY A 251 2.39 10.12 7.49
N GLY A 252 3.73 10.22 7.41
CA GLY A 252 4.39 9.86 6.13
C GLY A 252 5.86 9.47 6.10
N ARG A 253 6.71 9.91 7.04
CA ARG A 253 8.17 9.75 6.86
C ARG A 253 8.67 8.30 6.74
N LYS A 254 7.92 7.33 7.27
CA LYS A 254 8.28 5.89 7.26
C LYS A 254 7.19 5.00 6.67
N ALA A 255 6.14 5.59 6.11
CA ALA A 255 5.03 4.82 5.56
C ALA A 255 5.37 4.30 4.15
N ALA A 256 4.79 3.16 3.81
CA ALA A 256 4.89 2.57 2.48
C ALA A 256 4.20 3.48 1.44
N PRO A 257 4.76 3.65 0.23
CA PRO A 257 4.03 4.22 -0.89
C PRO A 257 2.75 3.43 -1.18
N THR A 258 1.68 4.15 -1.54
CA THR A 258 0.50 3.54 -2.15
C THR A 258 0.81 3.27 -3.61
N MET A 259 0.55 2.05 -4.05
CA MET A 259 0.61 1.62 -5.44
C MET A 259 -0.81 1.55 -5.97
N VAL A 260 -1.08 2.27 -7.05
CA VAL A 260 -2.36 2.21 -7.78
C VAL A 260 -2.06 1.69 -9.18
N THR A 261 -2.71 0.61 -9.58
CA THR A 261 -2.44 -0.02 -10.89
C THR A 261 -3.45 0.43 -11.94
N THR A 262 -3.19 0.11 -13.21
CA THR A 262 -4.16 0.23 -14.29
C THR A 262 -5.05 -1.01 -14.43
N GLN A 263 -4.85 -2.05 -13.60
CA GLN A 263 -5.69 -3.24 -13.61
C GLN A 263 -7.05 -2.90 -13.00
N THR A 264 -8.13 -3.05 -13.77
CA THR A 264 -9.49 -2.85 -13.26
C THR A 264 -10.10 -4.16 -12.78
N LEU A 265 -11.16 -4.06 -11.99
CA LEU A 265 -11.96 -5.19 -11.55
C LEU A 265 -12.51 -6.00 -12.74
N ALA A 266 -12.86 -5.31 -13.84
CA ALA A 266 -13.36 -5.93 -15.07
C ALA A 266 -12.28 -6.68 -15.85
N SER A 267 -11.02 -6.23 -15.79
CA SER A 267 -9.89 -6.91 -16.46
C SER A 267 -9.59 -8.30 -15.89
N GLY A 268 -10.06 -8.61 -14.68
CA GLY A 268 -9.85 -9.91 -14.05
C GLY A 268 -8.37 -10.24 -13.80
N SER A 269 -8.04 -11.54 -13.71
CA SER A 269 -6.68 -12.05 -13.44
C SER A 269 -6.00 -12.70 -14.66
N GLY A 270 -6.35 -12.26 -15.87
CA GLY A 270 -5.81 -12.79 -17.15
C GLY A 270 -4.61 -12.00 -17.67
N ASP A 271 -4.28 -12.15 -18.97
CA ASP A 271 -3.14 -11.48 -19.61
C ASP A 271 -3.19 -9.95 -19.49
N ALA A 272 -4.40 -9.37 -19.49
CA ALA A 272 -4.61 -7.94 -19.24
C ALA A 272 -4.09 -7.47 -17.86
N ALA A 273 -4.05 -8.35 -16.85
CA ALA A 273 -3.46 -8.05 -15.55
C ALA A 273 -1.91 -8.09 -15.59
N ALA A 274 -1.32 -8.86 -16.52
CA ALA A 274 0.13 -8.97 -16.66
C ALA A 274 0.74 -7.73 -17.33
N GLU A 275 -0.04 -6.98 -18.12
CA GLU A 275 0.38 -5.74 -18.78
C GLU A 275 0.08 -4.48 -17.96
N ALA A 276 -0.48 -4.63 -16.76
CA ALA A 276 -0.87 -3.49 -15.93
C ALA A 276 0.34 -2.64 -15.50
N SER A 277 0.22 -1.33 -15.71
CA SER A 277 1.15 -0.34 -15.18
C SER A 277 0.75 0.10 -13.78
N ALA A 278 1.66 0.72 -13.04
CA ALA A 278 1.36 1.21 -11.69
C ALA A 278 1.97 2.58 -11.39
N PHE A 279 1.21 3.38 -10.66
CA PHE A 279 1.62 4.65 -10.10
C PHE A 279 2.01 4.44 -8.63
N LEU A 280 3.13 5.03 -8.22
CA LEU A 280 3.61 5.00 -6.83
C LEU A 280 3.47 6.38 -6.19
N VAL A 281 2.61 6.48 -5.19
CA VAL A 281 2.34 7.73 -4.47
C VAL A 281 2.99 7.65 -3.10
N ARG A 282 3.98 8.54 -2.88
CA ARG A 282 4.66 8.61 -1.59
C ARG A 282 3.79 9.33 -0.56
N PRO A 283 3.67 8.79 0.66
CA PRO A 283 2.92 9.41 1.73
C PRO A 283 3.59 10.71 2.16
N LYS A 284 2.79 11.76 2.30
CA LYS A 284 3.16 13.05 2.90
C LYS A 284 2.03 13.44 3.83
N GLU A 285 2.36 13.98 4.99
CA GLU A 285 1.34 14.40 5.95
C GLU A 285 0.34 15.40 5.32
N GLY A 286 -0.95 15.15 5.51
CA GLY A 286 -2.05 15.95 4.96
C GLY A 286 -2.26 15.79 3.45
N ARG A 287 -1.53 14.89 2.79
CA ARG A 287 -1.75 14.57 1.37
C ARG A 287 -3.00 13.72 1.19
N LEU A 288 -3.77 14.05 0.18
CA LEU A 288 -4.87 13.25 -0.33
C LEU A 288 -4.47 12.63 -1.66
N LEU A 289 -4.66 11.33 -1.77
CA LEU A 289 -4.60 10.56 -3.01
C LEU A 289 -6.03 10.18 -3.40
N LEU A 290 -6.41 10.45 -4.65
CA LEU A 290 -7.66 10.03 -5.27
C LEU A 290 -7.36 9.13 -6.47
N PHE A 291 -8.16 8.09 -6.66
CA PHE A 291 -8.09 7.21 -7.82
C PHE A 291 -9.44 6.55 -8.09
N ARG A 292 -9.59 5.94 -9.25
CA ARG A 292 -10.82 5.22 -9.61
C ARG A 292 -11.09 4.10 -8.60
N GLY A 293 -12.34 3.90 -8.20
CA GLY A 293 -12.62 2.83 -7.23
C GLY A 293 -12.55 1.42 -7.81
N ASP A 294 -12.51 1.27 -9.14
CA ASP A 294 -12.47 -0.02 -9.82
C ASP A 294 -11.05 -0.56 -10.04
N VAL A 295 -9.99 0.13 -9.61
CA VAL A 295 -8.61 -0.31 -9.85
C VAL A 295 -7.95 -1.02 -8.67
N LEU A 296 -7.10 -1.98 -9.00
CA LEU A 296 -6.32 -2.73 -8.02
C LEU A 296 -5.26 -1.81 -7.40
N HIS A 297 -5.20 -1.80 -6.07
CA HIS A 297 -4.29 -0.93 -5.35
C HIS A 297 -3.87 -1.54 -4.00
N GLY A 298 -2.87 -0.95 -3.36
CA GLY A 298 -2.43 -1.35 -2.03
C GLY A 298 -1.21 -0.55 -1.60
N ALA A 299 -0.74 -0.75 -0.37
CA ALA A 299 0.46 -0.11 0.14
C ALA A 299 1.59 -1.13 0.18
N ARG A 300 2.70 -0.89 -0.52
CA ARG A 300 3.86 -1.76 -0.39
C ARG A 300 5.05 -0.94 0.02
N ARG A 301 5.74 -1.42 1.06
CA ARG A 301 7.02 -0.84 1.45
C ARG A 301 7.93 -0.93 0.23
N ALA A 302 8.30 0.24 -0.31
CA ALA A 302 9.56 0.35 -1.00
C ALA A 302 10.60 -0.06 0.05
N PRO A 303 11.33 -1.16 -0.16
CA PRO A 303 12.33 -1.60 0.79
C PRO A 303 13.31 -0.45 1.03
N PRO A 304 13.91 -0.37 2.24
CA PRO A 304 14.57 0.85 2.71
C PRO A 304 15.48 1.41 1.61
N VAL A 305 15.19 2.64 1.19
CA VAL A 305 16.19 3.43 0.47
C VAL A 305 17.33 3.55 1.46
N LEU A 306 18.48 2.98 1.10
CA LEU A 306 19.72 3.16 1.83
C LEU A 306 20.12 4.62 1.62
N VAL A 307 19.51 5.51 2.39
CA VAL A 307 19.99 6.88 2.49
C VAL A 307 21.29 6.78 3.28
N PRO A 308 22.45 7.18 2.72
CA PRO A 308 23.65 7.32 3.52
C PRO A 308 23.31 8.20 4.72
N ALA A 309 23.73 7.81 5.92
CA ALA A 309 23.61 8.68 7.09
C ALA A 309 24.14 10.06 6.68
N ALA A 310 23.27 11.08 6.74
CA ALA A 310 23.72 12.45 6.58
C ALA A 310 24.77 12.68 7.67
N SER A 311 26.01 12.89 7.24
CA SER A 311 27.11 13.30 8.09
C SER A 311 26.67 14.54 8.86
N ALA A 312 26.58 14.41 10.18
CA ALA A 312 26.64 15.54 11.10
C ALA A 312 28.04 16.16 11.04
#